data_AF-A0A4T0V0X9-F1
#
_entry.id   AF-A0A4T0V0X9-F1
#
_cell.length_a   1.000
_cell.length_b   1.000
_cell.length_c   1.000
_cell.angle_alpha   90.00
_cell.angle_beta   90.00
_cell.angle_gamma   90.00
#
_symmetry.space_group_name_H-M   'P 1'
#
loop_
_entity.id
_entity.type
_entity.pdbx_description
1 polymer ?
#
loop_
_entity_poly.entity_id
_entity_poly.type
_entity_poly.pdbx_seq_one_letter_code
_entity_poly.pdbx_strand_id
1 'polypeptide(L)'
;MHDADDWVVLGIEAVAARPPHRPWQPDDLAAASATVTAMADLLTPAPVGLTSAVEEFAPWLEGWRGIEHPQAAEFRDLAGRYAHVVAGDTLVHTDIRDDNLLFLGDGTVLLCDWNWPVAGAAWLDSLLLLLGPRGDGLDVEAHIRNHPLLSAVDPEEIDIVLALVLGYFVASAAQPVPSFSPYLREAQAWQRDVLHDWLTERRDRT
;
A
#
# COMPACT_ATOMS: atom_id res chain seq x y z
N MET A 1 21.55 -14.60 6.19
CA MET A 1 22.36 -15.82 5.97
C MET A 1 22.42 -16.54 7.31
N HIS A 2 21.60 -17.58 7.48
CA HIS A 2 21.67 -18.50 8.62
C HIS A 2 22.22 -19.83 8.10
N ASP A 3 23.12 -20.45 8.87
CA ASP A 3 23.65 -21.78 8.58
C ASP A 3 22.51 -22.82 8.67
N ALA A 4 22.47 -23.73 7.71
CA ALA A 4 21.33 -24.59 7.39
C ALA A 4 21.02 -25.70 8.44
N ASP A 5 21.65 -25.67 9.62
CA ASP A 5 21.54 -26.72 10.64
C ASP A 5 20.81 -26.30 11.94
N ASP A 6 20.35 -25.04 12.04
CA ASP A 6 19.65 -24.55 13.22
C ASP A 6 18.12 -24.53 13.03
N TRP A 7 17.38 -25.00 14.05
CA TRP A 7 15.92 -24.92 14.08
C TRP A 7 15.47 -23.56 14.60
N VAL A 8 14.49 -22.96 13.91
CA VAL A 8 13.80 -21.76 14.39
C VAL A 8 12.45 -22.16 14.99
N VAL A 9 12.20 -21.72 16.22
CA VAL A 9 10.87 -21.82 16.85
C VAL A 9 10.21 -20.45 16.77
N LEU A 10 9.10 -20.38 16.04
CA LEU A 10 8.26 -19.20 15.97
C LEU A 10 7.11 -19.33 16.98
N GLY A 11 7.02 -18.39 17.93
CA GLY A 11 5.88 -18.25 18.83
C GLY A 11 5.02 -17.07 18.39
N ILE A 12 3.74 -17.31 18.15
CA ILE A 12 2.77 -16.27 17.81
C ILE A 12 1.57 -16.35 18.76
N GLU A 13 1.00 -15.20 19.07
CA GLU A 13 -0.25 -15.13 19.81
C GLU A 13 -1.42 -15.41 18.86
N ALA A 14 -2.33 -16.32 19.27
CA ALA A 14 -3.58 -16.52 18.58
C ALA A 14 -4.61 -15.51 19.08
N VAL A 15 -4.88 -14.48 18.28
CA VAL A 15 -5.84 -13.43 18.59
C VAL A 15 -7.21 -13.75 18.00
N ALA A 16 -8.27 -13.59 18.78
CA ALA A 16 -9.65 -13.71 18.30
C ALA A 16 -10.03 -12.45 17.52
N ALA A 17 -9.79 -12.49 16.20
CA ALA A 17 -10.00 -11.37 15.30
C ALA A 17 -10.80 -11.78 14.05
N ARG A 18 -11.36 -10.78 13.36
CA ARG A 18 -11.90 -10.92 11.99
C ARG A 18 -11.09 -10.07 11.02
N PRO A 19 -11.04 -10.44 9.71
CA PRO A 19 -10.64 -9.50 8.68
C PRO A 19 -11.67 -8.35 8.54
N PRO A 20 -11.35 -7.28 7.80
CA PRO A 20 -12.38 -6.34 7.34
C PRO A 20 -13.41 -7.08 6.47
N HIS A 21 -14.63 -6.59 6.43
CA HIS A 21 -15.65 -7.14 5.54
C HIS A 21 -15.28 -6.89 4.07
N ARG A 22 -15.69 -7.82 3.19
CA ARG A 22 -15.66 -7.66 1.73
C ARG A 22 -17.09 -7.84 1.18
N PRO A 23 -17.68 -6.86 0.46
CA PRO A 23 -17.14 -5.53 0.18
C PRO A 23 -16.84 -4.72 1.45
N TRP A 24 -15.76 -3.92 1.41
CA TRP A 24 -15.36 -3.02 2.49
C TRP A 24 -16.53 -2.18 2.99
N GLN A 25 -16.68 -2.09 4.31
CA GLN A 25 -17.68 -1.26 4.95
C GLN A 25 -17.05 0.06 5.41
N PRO A 26 -17.81 1.17 5.41
CA PRO A 26 -17.31 2.47 5.88
C PRO A 26 -16.73 2.42 7.31
N ASP A 27 -17.34 1.64 8.20
CA ASP A 27 -16.88 1.51 9.59
C ASP A 27 -15.54 0.77 9.70
N ASP A 28 -15.32 -0.24 8.85
CA ASP A 28 -14.02 -0.94 8.81
C ASP A 28 -12.93 -0.03 8.26
N LEU A 29 -13.23 0.76 7.22
CA LEU A 29 -12.31 1.76 6.68
C LEU A 29 -11.98 2.83 7.75
N ALA A 30 -12.98 3.33 8.47
CA ALA A 30 -12.78 4.32 9.52
C ALA A 30 -11.85 3.82 10.63
N ALA A 31 -12.07 2.58 11.11
CA ALA A 31 -11.25 1.98 12.16
C ALA A 31 -9.81 1.67 11.68
N ALA A 32 -9.65 1.13 10.47
CA ALA A 32 -8.33 0.89 9.89
C ALA A 32 -7.58 2.21 9.65
N SER A 33 -8.25 3.23 9.11
CA SER A 33 -7.68 4.55 8.84
C SER A 33 -7.25 5.26 10.12
N ALA A 34 -8.03 5.17 11.19
CA ALA A 34 -7.66 5.71 12.50
C ALA A 34 -6.42 5.00 13.07
N THR A 35 -6.34 3.67 12.89
CA THR A 35 -5.20 2.87 13.34
C THR A 35 -3.93 3.25 12.58
N VAL A 36 -3.98 3.34 11.25
CA VAL A 36 -2.83 3.73 10.42
C VAL A 36 -2.39 5.16 10.71
N THR A 37 -3.32 6.08 10.98
CA THR A 37 -2.97 7.45 11.41
C THR A 37 -2.24 7.44 12.74
N ALA A 38 -2.75 6.72 13.74
CA ALA A 38 -2.11 6.61 15.05
C ALA A 38 -0.73 5.94 14.97
N MET A 39 -0.57 4.97 14.07
CA MET A 39 0.72 4.35 13.79
C MET A 39 1.72 5.36 13.23
N ALA A 40 1.33 6.19 12.26
CA ALA A 40 2.22 7.19 11.68
C ALA A 40 2.77 8.14 12.77
N ASP A 41 1.91 8.58 13.69
CA ASP A 41 2.32 9.42 14.83
C ASP A 41 3.26 8.67 15.80
N LEU A 42 2.95 7.41 16.14
CA LEU A 42 3.72 6.61 17.09
C LEU A 42 5.08 6.18 16.54
N LEU A 43 5.16 5.94 15.23
CA LEU A 43 6.31 5.36 14.53
C LEU A 43 7.16 6.43 13.84
N THR A 44 6.99 7.69 14.24
CA THR A 44 7.82 8.83 13.86
C THR A 44 8.57 9.36 15.09
N PRO A 45 9.90 9.50 15.07
CA PRO A 45 10.81 9.20 13.95
C PRO A 45 10.99 7.68 13.75
N ALA A 46 11.41 7.29 12.56
CA ALA A 46 11.67 5.89 12.23
C ALA A 46 12.91 5.36 13.00
N PRO A 47 12.94 4.05 13.34
CA PRO A 47 14.15 3.43 13.86
C PRO A 47 15.35 3.58 12.92
N VAL A 48 16.54 3.74 13.50
CA VAL A 48 17.78 3.83 12.73
C VAL A 48 18.10 2.53 11.99
N GLY A 49 18.68 2.63 10.80
CA GLY A 49 19.15 1.49 10.02
C GLY A 49 18.10 0.83 9.12
N LEU A 50 16.91 1.42 9.00
CA LEU A 50 15.92 1.02 7.99
C LEU A 50 16.34 1.48 6.58
N THR A 51 16.00 0.68 5.58
CA THR A 51 16.02 1.11 4.17
C THR A 51 15.03 2.26 3.99
N SER A 52 15.37 3.23 3.14
CA SER A 52 14.44 4.30 2.79
C SER A 52 13.39 3.82 1.78
N ALA A 53 12.17 4.37 1.83
CA ALA A 53 11.14 4.11 0.83
C ALA A 53 11.61 4.48 -0.59
N VAL A 54 12.49 5.48 -0.70
CA VAL A 54 13.12 5.88 -1.97
C VAL A 54 13.95 4.75 -2.55
N GLU A 55 14.81 4.12 -1.74
CA GLU A 55 15.65 3.01 -2.19
C GLU A 55 14.81 1.76 -2.45
N GLU A 56 13.87 1.43 -1.56
CA GLU A 56 13.06 0.22 -1.67
C GLU A 56 12.14 0.24 -2.90
N PHE A 57 11.57 1.40 -3.23
CA PHE A 57 10.64 1.51 -4.36
C PHE A 57 11.31 1.82 -5.70
N ALA A 58 12.63 2.04 -5.73
CA ALA A 58 13.35 2.28 -6.97
C ALA A 58 13.14 1.20 -8.06
N PRO A 59 13.09 -0.11 -7.73
CA PRO A 59 12.79 -1.16 -8.70
C PRO A 59 11.37 -1.08 -9.27
N TRP A 60 10.40 -0.48 -8.55
CA TRP A 60 9.01 -0.43 -8.99
C TRP A 60 8.84 0.48 -10.22
N LEU A 61 9.68 1.51 -10.34
CA LEU A 61 9.74 2.35 -11.53
C LEU A 61 10.14 1.54 -12.78
N GLU A 62 10.94 0.49 -12.61
CA GLU A 62 11.28 -0.42 -13.71
C GLU A 62 10.09 -1.24 -14.17
N GLY A 63 9.04 -1.36 -13.34
CA GLY A 63 7.79 -1.99 -13.72
C GLY A 63 7.20 -1.41 -14.99
N TRP A 64 7.36 -0.10 -15.22
CA TRP A 64 6.96 0.58 -16.46
C TRP A 64 7.76 0.20 -17.72
N ARG A 65 8.90 -0.51 -17.59
CA ARG A 65 9.70 -0.90 -18.75
C ARG A 65 9.02 -2.03 -19.52
N GLY A 66 8.76 -1.80 -20.80
CA GLY A 66 8.24 -2.84 -21.70
C GLY A 66 6.74 -3.10 -21.58
N ILE A 67 6.00 -2.25 -20.85
CA ILE A 67 4.54 -2.30 -20.82
C ILE A 67 3.97 -1.53 -22.01
N GLU A 68 3.12 -2.19 -22.79
CA GLU A 68 2.24 -1.53 -23.75
C GLU A 68 0.97 -1.06 -23.03
N HIS A 69 0.96 0.21 -22.62
CA HIS A 69 -0.20 0.86 -22.00
C HIS A 69 -0.49 2.20 -22.70
N PRO A 70 -1.75 2.55 -23.02
CA PRO A 70 -2.07 3.79 -23.73
C PRO A 70 -1.52 5.06 -23.05
N GLN A 71 -1.57 5.09 -21.71
CA GLN A 71 -1.04 6.18 -20.87
C GLN A 71 0.34 5.87 -20.28
N ALA A 72 1.07 4.84 -20.78
CA ALA A 72 2.35 4.40 -20.21
C ALA A 72 3.35 5.55 -20.03
N ALA A 73 3.46 6.43 -21.02
CA ALA A 73 4.44 7.51 -21.01
C ALA A 73 4.15 8.53 -19.90
N GLU A 74 2.88 8.94 -19.76
CA GLU A 74 2.45 9.89 -18.73
C GLU A 74 2.60 9.29 -17.33
N PHE A 75 2.07 8.08 -17.10
CA PHE A 75 2.14 7.44 -15.78
C PHE A 75 3.57 7.10 -15.38
N ARG A 76 4.43 6.76 -16.34
CA ARG A 76 5.87 6.59 -16.07
C ARG A 76 6.56 7.89 -15.69
N ASP A 77 6.21 9.01 -16.32
CA ASP A 77 6.77 10.33 -15.98
C ASP A 77 6.34 10.77 -14.57
N LEU A 78 5.06 10.58 -14.23
CA LEU A 78 4.53 10.71 -12.87
C LEU A 78 5.32 9.84 -11.88
N ALA A 79 5.36 8.53 -12.11
CA ALA A 79 6.07 7.59 -11.26
C ALA A 79 7.55 7.93 -11.10
N GLY A 80 8.19 8.50 -12.13
CA GLY A 80 9.60 8.93 -12.09
C GLY A 80 9.90 10.02 -11.07
N ARG A 81 8.87 10.74 -10.58
CA ARG A 81 8.99 11.77 -9.56
C ARG A 81 8.86 11.25 -8.13
N TYR A 82 8.60 9.96 -7.91
CA TYR A 82 8.27 9.39 -6.60
C TYR A 82 9.25 9.71 -5.46
N ALA A 83 10.55 9.82 -5.74
CA ALA A 83 11.59 9.85 -4.71
C ALA A 83 11.38 10.96 -3.65
N HIS A 84 10.98 12.16 -4.06
CA HIS A 84 10.72 13.25 -3.11
C HIS A 84 9.37 13.11 -2.39
N VAL A 85 8.45 12.35 -2.97
CA VAL A 85 7.08 12.15 -2.47
C VAL A 85 7.04 11.08 -1.38
N VAL A 86 7.77 9.99 -1.57
CA VAL A 86 7.77 8.85 -0.64
C VAL A 86 8.81 8.99 0.47
N ALA A 87 9.76 9.92 0.34
CA ALA A 87 10.77 10.19 1.37
C ALA A 87 10.13 10.66 2.68
N GLY A 88 10.67 10.22 3.80
CA GLY A 88 10.25 10.67 5.12
C GLY A 88 10.96 9.94 6.24
N ASP A 89 10.55 10.24 7.47
CA ASP A 89 11.14 9.73 8.71
C ASP A 89 10.11 8.97 9.56
N THR A 90 9.14 8.33 8.91
CA THR A 90 8.15 7.48 9.57
C THR A 90 8.41 6.03 9.20
N LEU A 91 8.38 5.12 10.18
CA LEU A 91 8.37 3.69 9.86
C LEU A 91 7.01 3.34 9.25
N VAL A 92 7.02 2.97 7.98
CA VAL A 92 5.85 2.58 7.20
C VAL A 92 5.87 1.09 6.89
N HIS A 93 4.69 0.49 6.85
CA HIS A 93 4.45 -0.93 6.61
C HIS A 93 4.62 -1.32 5.15
N THR A 94 4.20 -0.45 4.23
CA THR A 94 4.19 -0.62 2.75
C THR A 94 3.27 -1.70 2.20
N ASP A 95 2.79 -2.60 3.06
CA ASP A 95 1.92 -3.71 2.66
C ASP A 95 0.57 -3.76 3.41
N ILE A 96 -0.08 -2.60 3.59
CA ILE A 96 -1.36 -2.52 4.30
C ILE A 96 -2.49 -3.05 3.40
N ARG A 97 -2.96 -4.24 3.72
CA ARG A 97 -4.01 -4.97 3.00
C ARG A 97 -5.00 -5.60 3.97
N ASP A 98 -6.14 -6.04 3.45
CA ASP A 98 -7.21 -6.67 4.24
C ASP A 98 -6.78 -7.96 4.95
N ASP A 99 -5.88 -8.75 4.35
CA ASP A 99 -5.31 -9.95 4.96
C ASP A 99 -4.33 -9.66 6.11
N ASN A 100 -3.80 -8.44 6.18
CA ASN A 100 -2.87 -7.99 7.22
C ASN A 100 -3.56 -7.20 8.35
N LEU A 101 -4.88 -6.98 8.27
CA LEU A 101 -5.66 -6.25 9.25
C LEU A 101 -6.54 -7.19 10.08
N LEU A 102 -6.36 -7.15 11.40
CA LEU A 102 -7.07 -7.99 12.36
C LEU A 102 -7.94 -7.13 13.27
N PHE A 103 -9.26 -7.19 13.08
CA PHE A 103 -10.24 -6.47 13.89
C PHE A 103 -10.63 -7.30 15.11
N LEU A 104 -10.28 -6.81 16.29
CA LEU A 104 -10.64 -7.41 17.56
C LEU A 104 -12.08 -7.07 17.97
N GLY A 105 -12.64 -7.89 18.87
CA GLY A 105 -14.02 -7.72 19.34
C GLY A 105 -14.27 -6.43 20.14
N ASP A 106 -13.22 -5.75 20.59
CA ASP A 106 -13.28 -4.48 21.30
C ASP A 106 -13.14 -3.25 20.37
N GLY A 107 -13.00 -3.47 19.06
CA GLY A 107 -12.82 -2.42 18.06
C GLY A 107 -11.37 -2.06 17.74
N THR A 108 -10.40 -2.66 18.44
CA THR A 108 -8.98 -2.51 18.13
C THR A 108 -8.68 -3.15 16.78
N VAL A 109 -7.85 -2.50 15.95
CA VAL A 109 -7.31 -3.09 14.73
C VAL A 109 -5.82 -3.33 14.93
N LEU A 110 -5.38 -4.57 14.72
CA LEU A 110 -3.97 -4.91 14.70
C LEU A 110 -3.50 -5.00 13.26
N LEU A 111 -2.30 -4.50 12.99
CA LEU A 111 -1.59 -4.69 11.74
C LEU A 111 -0.47 -5.71 11.96
N CYS A 112 -0.46 -6.77 11.15
CA CYS A 112 0.58 -7.79 11.15
C CYS A 112 1.33 -7.80 9.81
N ASP A 113 2.32 -8.69 9.70
CA ASP A 113 3.10 -8.94 8.49
C ASP A 113 4.06 -7.81 8.05
N TRP A 114 4.87 -7.35 9.00
CA TRP A 114 5.94 -6.36 8.82
C TRP A 114 7.16 -6.91 8.05
N ASN A 115 6.94 -7.49 6.87
CA ASN A 115 7.99 -8.09 6.05
C ASN A 115 8.87 -7.06 5.33
N TRP A 116 8.31 -5.87 5.03
CA TRP A 116 8.97 -4.84 4.23
C TRP A 116 8.93 -3.44 4.86
N PRO A 117 9.29 -3.27 6.14
CA PRO A 117 9.28 -1.97 6.79
C PRO A 117 10.36 -1.05 6.19
N VAL A 118 9.99 0.20 5.91
CA VAL A 118 10.93 1.23 5.44
C VAL A 118 10.73 2.55 6.18
N ALA A 119 11.72 3.44 6.09
CA ALA A 119 11.54 4.85 6.46
C ALA A 119 10.95 5.63 5.28
N GLY A 120 9.77 6.20 5.46
CA GLY A 120 9.03 6.89 4.39
C GLY A 120 8.10 7.99 4.89
N ALA A 121 7.32 8.54 3.98
CA ALA A 121 6.34 9.59 4.28
C ALA A 121 5.21 9.06 5.17
N ALA A 122 4.84 9.83 6.21
CA ALA A 122 3.85 9.45 7.22
C ALA A 122 2.47 9.07 6.67
N TRP A 123 2.11 9.57 5.49
CA TRP A 123 0.80 9.38 4.87
C TRP A 123 0.75 8.19 3.90
N LEU A 124 1.90 7.59 3.56
CA LEU A 124 2.02 6.59 2.49
C LEU A 124 1.11 5.38 2.74
N ASP A 125 1.19 4.81 3.93
CA ASP A 125 0.37 3.69 4.37
C ASP A 125 -1.12 4.03 4.40
N SER A 126 -1.48 5.27 4.74
CA SER A 126 -2.87 5.73 4.69
C SER A 126 -3.41 5.75 3.27
N LEU A 127 -2.59 6.07 2.26
CA LEU A 127 -2.98 6.00 0.86
C LEU A 127 -3.10 4.55 0.39
N LEU A 128 -2.11 3.71 0.69
CA LEU A 128 -2.08 2.30 0.25
C LEU A 128 -3.26 1.49 0.81
N LEU A 129 -3.68 1.78 2.05
CA LEU A 129 -4.88 1.22 2.66
C LEU A 129 -6.13 1.38 1.77
N LEU A 130 -6.24 2.48 1.01
CA LEU A 130 -7.45 2.82 0.24
C LEU A 130 -7.63 1.96 -1.01
N LEU A 131 -6.63 1.16 -1.41
CA LEU A 131 -6.71 0.34 -2.62
C LEU A 131 -7.84 -0.70 -2.53
N GLY A 132 -7.91 -1.44 -1.42
CA GLY A 132 -8.99 -2.40 -1.16
C GLY A 132 -10.38 -1.75 -1.13
N PRO A 133 -10.62 -0.76 -0.26
CA PRO A 133 -11.83 0.06 -0.21
C PRO A 133 -12.28 0.61 -1.56
N ARG A 134 -11.36 1.17 -2.35
CA ARG A 134 -11.65 1.72 -3.69
C ARG A 134 -12.09 0.62 -4.66
N GLY A 135 -11.43 -0.52 -4.63
CA GLY A 135 -11.77 -1.67 -5.48
C GLY A 135 -13.12 -2.29 -5.14
N ASP A 136 -13.54 -2.18 -3.88
CA ASP A 136 -14.86 -2.62 -3.41
C ASP A 136 -15.96 -1.55 -3.56
N GLY A 137 -15.61 -0.35 -4.06
CA GLY A 137 -16.56 0.69 -4.45
C GLY A 137 -16.83 1.79 -3.42
N LEU A 138 -16.01 1.93 -2.37
CA LEU A 138 -16.12 3.06 -1.45
C LEU A 138 -15.60 4.36 -2.08
N ASP A 139 -16.20 5.50 -1.71
CA ASP A 139 -15.75 6.85 -2.10
C ASP A 139 -14.50 7.26 -1.31
N VAL A 140 -13.35 6.74 -1.75
CA VAL A 140 -12.05 7.05 -1.15
C VAL A 140 -11.60 8.48 -1.41
N GLU A 141 -12.14 9.16 -2.42
CA GLU A 141 -11.84 10.57 -2.69
C GLU A 141 -12.45 11.48 -1.61
N ALA A 142 -13.68 11.17 -1.17
CA ALA A 142 -14.26 11.81 0.01
C ALA A 142 -13.47 11.48 1.28
N HIS A 143 -12.97 10.24 1.40
CA HIS A 143 -12.10 9.86 2.52
C HIS A 143 -10.81 10.70 2.55
N ILE A 144 -10.08 10.79 1.43
CA ILE A 144 -8.86 11.59 1.28
C ILE A 144 -9.07 13.04 1.73
N ARG A 145 -10.15 13.68 1.25
CA ARG A 145 -10.45 15.09 1.58
C ARG A 145 -10.67 15.35 3.07
N ASN A 146 -11.11 14.34 3.82
CA ASN A 146 -11.39 14.45 5.26
C ASN A 146 -10.30 13.79 6.13
N HIS A 147 -9.33 13.10 5.53
CA HIS A 147 -8.30 12.37 6.25
C HIS A 147 -7.25 13.33 6.83
N PRO A 148 -6.85 13.18 8.11
CA PRO A 148 -5.93 14.11 8.77
C PRO A 148 -4.56 14.22 8.09
N LEU A 149 -4.04 13.13 7.53
CA LEU A 149 -2.75 13.12 6.84
C LEU A 149 -2.88 13.38 5.32
N LEU A 150 -3.91 12.86 4.66
CA LEU A 150 -3.99 12.86 3.19
C LEU A 150 -4.59 14.16 2.65
N SER A 151 -5.43 14.86 3.44
CA SER A 151 -6.02 16.14 3.03
C SER A 151 -5.01 17.26 2.88
N ALA A 152 -3.82 17.11 3.46
CA ALA A 152 -2.71 18.07 3.37
C ALA A 152 -1.69 17.73 2.26
N VAL A 153 -1.82 16.56 1.62
CA VAL A 153 -0.92 16.12 0.54
C VAL A 153 -1.35 16.79 -0.76
N ASP A 154 -0.38 17.22 -1.58
CA ASP A 154 -0.70 17.74 -2.90
C ASP A 154 -1.41 16.65 -3.73
N PRO A 155 -2.55 16.94 -4.39
CA PRO A 155 -3.22 15.96 -5.23
C PRO A 155 -2.32 15.29 -6.28
N GLU A 156 -1.31 15.99 -6.81
CA GLU A 156 -0.35 15.41 -7.76
C GLU A 156 0.62 14.43 -7.09
N GLU A 157 0.96 14.63 -5.81
CA GLU A 157 1.79 13.68 -5.05
C GLU A 157 1.06 12.35 -4.83
N ILE A 158 -0.26 12.39 -4.62
CA ILE A 158 -1.10 11.19 -4.61
C ILE A 158 -1.03 10.48 -5.96
N ASP A 159 -1.20 11.22 -7.07
CA ASP A 159 -1.13 10.66 -8.43
C ASP A 159 0.23 10.01 -8.71
N ILE A 160 1.33 10.61 -8.24
CA ILE A 160 2.69 10.07 -8.37
C ILE A 160 2.81 8.70 -7.68
N VAL A 161 2.30 8.57 -6.45
CA VAL A 161 2.34 7.28 -5.72
C VAL A 161 1.44 6.25 -6.39
N LEU A 162 0.23 6.63 -6.81
CA LEU A 162 -0.66 5.72 -7.54
C LEU A 162 -0.01 5.21 -8.83
N ALA A 163 0.65 6.09 -9.59
CA ALA A 163 1.37 5.72 -10.82
C ALA A 163 2.56 4.79 -10.54
N LEU A 164 3.29 5.00 -9.44
CA LEU A 164 4.39 4.13 -9.03
C LEU A 164 3.89 2.72 -8.68
N VAL A 165 2.86 2.64 -7.82
CA VAL A 165 2.29 1.37 -7.36
C VAL A 165 1.59 0.63 -8.51
N LEU A 166 0.96 1.37 -9.43
CA LEU A 166 0.41 0.81 -10.67
C LEU A 166 1.51 0.10 -11.48
N GLY A 167 2.66 0.74 -11.68
CA GLY A 167 3.80 0.14 -12.38
C GLY A 167 4.25 -1.18 -11.75
N TYR A 168 4.30 -1.24 -10.41
CA TYR A 168 4.59 -2.47 -9.66
C TYR A 168 3.56 -3.57 -9.94
N PHE A 169 2.27 -3.27 -9.88
CA PHE A 169 1.22 -4.28 -10.09
C PHE A 169 1.07 -4.71 -11.54
N VAL A 170 1.30 -3.82 -12.52
CA VAL A 170 1.33 -4.24 -13.93
C VAL A 170 2.46 -5.26 -14.15
N ALA A 171 3.66 -4.97 -13.65
CA ALA A 171 4.78 -5.90 -13.78
C ALA A 171 4.55 -7.20 -13.01
N SER A 172 4.03 -7.11 -11.78
CA SER A 172 3.77 -8.28 -10.93
C SER A 172 2.70 -9.19 -11.51
N ALA A 173 1.60 -8.65 -12.02
CA ALA A 173 0.53 -9.43 -12.64
C ALA A 173 0.96 -10.16 -13.92
N ALA A 174 2.02 -9.68 -14.60
CA ALA A 174 2.56 -10.31 -15.81
C ALA A 174 3.54 -11.46 -15.53
N GLN A 175 3.96 -11.66 -14.28
CA GLN A 175 4.88 -12.73 -13.91
C GLN A 175 4.18 -14.10 -13.85
N PRO A 176 4.94 -15.21 -13.95
CA PRO A 176 4.39 -16.56 -13.76
C PRO A 176 3.68 -16.72 -12.42
N VAL A 177 2.59 -17.49 -12.41
CA VAL A 177 1.85 -17.85 -11.19
C VAL A 177 2.74 -18.77 -10.33
N PRO A 178 3.03 -18.42 -9.07
CA PRO A 178 3.79 -19.28 -8.18
C PRO A 178 2.95 -20.49 -7.74
N SER A 179 3.59 -21.65 -7.62
CA SER A 179 2.92 -22.89 -7.21
C SER A 179 2.33 -22.85 -5.80
N PHE A 180 2.89 -22.03 -4.92
CA PHE A 180 2.47 -21.88 -3.52
C PHE A 180 1.37 -20.83 -3.32
N SER A 181 1.01 -20.06 -4.34
CA SER A 181 -0.08 -19.08 -4.26
C SER A 181 -0.78 -18.94 -5.63
N PRO A 182 -1.72 -19.85 -5.94
CA PRO A 182 -2.33 -19.94 -7.28
C PRO A 182 -3.16 -18.71 -7.68
N TYR A 183 -3.65 -17.93 -6.71
CA TYR A 183 -4.48 -16.74 -6.94
C TYR A 183 -3.69 -15.42 -6.88
N LEU A 184 -2.38 -15.46 -6.63
CA LEU A 184 -1.58 -14.25 -6.44
C LEU A 184 -1.66 -13.30 -7.63
N ARG A 185 -1.51 -13.82 -8.86
CA ARG A 185 -1.50 -12.98 -10.07
C ARG A 185 -2.88 -12.42 -10.40
N GLU A 186 -3.94 -13.14 -10.03
CA GLU A 186 -5.32 -12.66 -10.16
C GLU A 186 -5.56 -11.48 -9.22
N ALA A 187 -5.15 -11.59 -7.95
CA ALA A 187 -5.24 -10.49 -6.99
C ALA A 187 -4.42 -9.25 -7.43
N GLN A 188 -3.19 -9.47 -7.93
CA GLN A 188 -2.33 -8.40 -8.45
C GLN A 188 -2.91 -7.74 -9.72
N ALA A 189 -3.55 -8.52 -10.60
CA ALA A 189 -4.25 -7.96 -11.76
C ALA A 189 -5.46 -7.12 -11.34
N TRP A 190 -6.21 -7.56 -10.33
CA TRP A 190 -7.30 -6.77 -9.77
C TRP A 190 -6.79 -5.45 -9.17
N GLN A 191 -5.70 -5.47 -8.39
CA GLN A 191 -5.07 -4.26 -7.83
C GLN A 191 -4.59 -3.30 -8.92
N ARG A 192 -3.98 -3.82 -9.99
CA ARG A 192 -3.60 -3.05 -11.18
C ARG A 192 -4.81 -2.33 -11.77
N ASP A 193 -5.91 -3.02 -11.99
CA ASP A 193 -7.10 -2.46 -12.64
C ASP A 193 -7.74 -1.37 -11.77
N VAL A 194 -7.82 -1.59 -10.45
CA VAL A 194 -8.30 -0.57 -9.50
C VAL A 194 -7.43 0.69 -9.53
N LEU A 195 -6.10 0.54 -9.51
CA LEU A 195 -5.18 1.68 -9.57
C LEU A 195 -5.25 2.42 -10.89
N HIS A 196 -5.36 1.69 -11.99
CA HIS A 196 -5.48 2.26 -13.33
C HIS A 196 -6.73 3.14 -13.44
N ASP A 197 -7.88 2.60 -13.05
CA ASP A 197 -9.16 3.31 -13.15
C ASP A 197 -9.17 4.52 -12.21
N TRP A 198 -8.66 4.35 -10.99
CA TRP A 198 -8.60 5.43 -10.02
C TRP A 198 -7.68 6.57 -10.47
N LEU A 199 -6.46 6.26 -10.95
CA LEU A 199 -5.55 7.27 -11.46
C LEU A 199 -6.15 7.97 -12.69
N THR A 200 -6.73 7.23 -13.62
CA THR A 200 -7.35 7.81 -14.83
C THR A 200 -8.47 8.79 -14.47
N GLU A 201 -9.37 8.42 -13.55
CA GLU A 201 -10.44 9.29 -13.06
C GLU A 201 -9.91 10.58 -12.42
N ARG A 202 -8.80 10.51 -11.68
CA ARG A 202 -8.17 11.69 -11.06
C ARG A 202 -7.55 12.62 -12.12
N ARG A 203 -6.91 12.05 -13.14
CA ARG A 203 -6.27 12.79 -14.23
C ARG A 203 -7.29 13.44 -15.17
N ASP A 204 -8.44 12.81 -15.41
CA ASP A 204 -9.51 13.37 -16.24
C ASP A 204 -10.25 14.55 -15.58
N ARG A 205 -10.14 14.69 -14.25
CA ARG A 205 -10.78 15.76 -13.45
C ARG A 205 -9.93 17.02 -13.32
N THR A 206 -8.70 17.01 -13.83
CA THR A 206 -7.71 18.09 -13.73
C THR A 206 -7.66 18.89 -15.03
#